data_AF-A0AAD7RD36-F1
#
_entry.id   AF-A0AAD7RD36-F1
#
_cell.length_a   1.000
_cell.length_b   1.000
_cell.length_c   1.000
_cell.angle_alpha   90.00
_cell.angle_beta   90.00
_cell.angle_gamma   90.00
#
_symmetry.space_group_name_H-M   'P 1'
#
loop_
_entity.id
_entity.type
_entity.pdbx_description
1 polymer ?
#
loop_
_entity_poly.entity_id
_entity_poly.type
_entity_poly.pdbx_seq_one_letter_code
_entity_poly.pdbx_strand_id
1 'polypeptide(L)'
;MEESAEPDRREIPAKTDDDRSVEEPAGPADVSGQSSDQNNSTENKTDVVDPLGNRLKLFNKVMEKSLQRVIADASFHRFAKTFHPFYKLKPQLTKDIHKKFVSELQTSIQDDITQIMEEGNLQCKLEELDRLEEESKDSKDPAWRPSGVPEQDLGSFVMPYYLQQREYLRRELKRLKKENAALAQRVRAGRERITQTEQLIASGVEEWRASTSTLNALASLSPMQDFDTL
;
A
#
# COMPACT_ATOMS: atom_id res chain seq x y z
N MET A 1 -43.01 -19.85 5.92
CA MET A 1 -43.08 -20.69 4.73
C MET A 1 -42.34 -19.92 3.66
N GLU A 2 -41.02 -20.12 3.63
CA GLU A 2 -40.32 -20.98 2.66
C GLU A 2 -39.58 -19.99 1.74
N GLU A 3 -38.33 -20.15 1.36
CA GLU A 3 -37.33 -21.17 1.62
C GLU A 3 -36.00 -20.58 1.12
N SER A 4 -34.93 -21.02 1.75
CA SER A 4 -33.52 -20.77 1.51
C SER A 4 -33.07 -20.79 0.05
N ALA A 5 -31.95 -20.10 -0.24
CA ALA A 5 -30.80 -20.72 -0.94
C ALA A 5 -29.61 -19.75 -1.04
N GLU A 6 -28.65 -19.91 -0.14
CA GLU A 6 -27.21 -19.68 -0.37
C GLU A 6 -26.64 -20.95 -1.04
N PRO A 7 -25.73 -20.82 -2.01
CA PRO A 7 -24.39 -21.43 -1.85
C PRO A 7 -23.32 -20.60 -2.64
N ASP A 8 -22.01 -20.82 -2.68
CA ASP A 8 -21.12 -21.91 -2.29
C ASP A 8 -19.71 -21.29 -2.19
N ARG A 9 -18.98 -21.56 -1.10
CA ARG A 9 -17.54 -21.29 -1.01
C ARG A 9 -16.81 -22.36 -1.82
N ARG A 10 -15.88 -21.96 -2.70
CA ARG A 10 -14.87 -22.89 -3.22
C ARG A 10 -13.46 -22.40 -2.94
N GLU A 11 -12.81 -23.18 -2.10
CA GLU A 11 -11.41 -23.17 -1.71
C GLU A 11 -10.53 -23.93 -2.73
N ILE A 12 -9.41 -23.27 -3.13
CA ILE A 12 -8.00 -23.72 -3.35
C ILE A 12 -7.74 -24.90 -4.36
N PRO A 13 -6.60 -24.93 -5.10
CA PRO A 13 -5.30 -25.31 -4.52
C PRO A 13 -4.10 -24.46 -4.95
N ALA A 14 -3.15 -24.36 -4.03
CA ALA A 14 -1.76 -23.99 -4.23
C ALA A 14 -1.00 -25.06 -5.03
N LYS A 15 0.02 -24.64 -5.78
CA LYS A 15 1.11 -25.49 -6.26
C LYS A 15 2.45 -24.79 -5.99
N THR A 16 3.08 -25.24 -4.92
CA THR A 16 4.48 -25.70 -4.77
C THR A 16 4.99 -26.47 -6.02
N ASP A 17 6.27 -26.57 -6.40
CA ASP A 17 7.57 -26.57 -5.70
C ASP A 17 8.74 -26.21 -6.66
N ASP A 18 9.84 -25.76 -6.04
CA ASP A 18 11.29 -26.05 -6.25
C ASP A 18 11.99 -25.99 -7.64
N ASP A 19 13.08 -25.22 -7.71
CA ASP A 19 14.48 -25.74 -7.61
C ASP A 19 15.46 -24.53 -7.53
N ARG A 20 16.08 -24.20 -6.38
CA ARG A 20 17.46 -24.54 -5.95
C ARG A 20 18.51 -24.37 -7.07
N SER A 21 19.51 -23.48 -6.96
CA SER A 21 20.65 -23.69 -6.06
C SER A 21 21.54 -22.44 -5.95
N VAL A 22 22.06 -22.28 -4.74
CA VAL A 22 23.08 -21.34 -4.25
C VAL A 22 24.46 -21.95 -4.49
N GLU A 23 25.43 -21.18 -4.98
CA GLU A 23 26.86 -21.40 -4.67
C GLU A 23 27.65 -20.07 -4.66
N GLU A 24 28.13 -19.73 -3.47
CA GLU A 24 29.41 -19.06 -3.17
C GLU A 24 30.12 -20.00 -2.15
N PRO A 25 31.40 -19.82 -1.74
CA PRO A 25 32.52 -19.05 -2.29
C PRO A 25 33.84 -19.88 -2.30
N ALA A 26 34.94 -19.35 -2.86
CA ALA A 26 36.29 -19.84 -2.56
C ALA A 26 37.38 -18.76 -2.81
N GLY A 27 38.13 -18.38 -1.76
CA GLY A 27 39.52 -17.88 -1.85
C GLY A 27 40.53 -19.05 -1.75
N PRO A 28 41.85 -18.86 -1.46
CA PRO A 28 42.61 -17.63 -1.13
C PRO A 28 44.04 -17.51 -1.76
N ALA A 29 44.77 -16.44 -1.36
CA ALA A 29 46.25 -16.19 -1.39
C ALA A 29 46.89 -15.85 -2.78
N ASP A 30 47.90 -14.98 -2.95
CA ASP A 30 49.04 -14.60 -2.09
C ASP A 30 49.71 -13.24 -2.49
N VAL A 31 50.60 -12.80 -1.61
CA VAL A 31 51.45 -11.61 -1.35
C VAL A 31 52.30 -10.98 -2.48
N SER A 32 52.48 -9.64 -2.45
CA SER A 32 53.78 -8.91 -2.29
C SER A 32 53.87 -7.55 -3.03
N GLY A 33 54.37 -6.50 -2.35
CA GLY A 33 54.92 -5.30 -3.00
C GLY A 33 54.84 -4.00 -2.19
N GLN A 34 55.85 -3.72 -1.36
CA GLN A 34 56.09 -2.43 -0.69
C GLN A 34 56.51 -1.33 -1.67
N SER A 35 56.11 -0.08 -1.43
CA SER A 35 57.04 1.07 -1.32
C SER A 35 56.34 2.34 -0.85
N SER A 36 57.05 3.05 0.02
CA SER A 36 56.74 4.32 0.69
C SER A 36 56.77 5.51 -0.27
N ASP A 37 56.01 6.57 0.02
CA ASP A 37 56.58 7.86 0.46
C ASP A 37 55.52 8.94 0.74
N GLN A 38 55.97 9.91 1.54
CA GLN A 38 55.26 10.81 2.43
C GLN A 38 54.70 12.09 1.80
N ASN A 39 53.86 12.78 2.60
CA ASN A 39 53.55 14.23 2.62
C ASN A 39 52.50 14.69 1.58
N ASN A 40 51.56 15.60 1.86
CA ASN A 40 51.34 16.51 2.97
C ASN A 40 49.85 16.86 3.05
N SER A 41 49.36 17.01 4.28
CA SER A 41 48.26 17.85 4.76
C SER A 41 47.44 18.65 3.72
N THR A 42 46.14 18.39 3.66
CA THR A 42 45.17 19.48 3.70
C THR A 42 43.94 19.00 4.45
N GLU A 43 43.87 19.42 5.71
CA GLU A 43 42.65 19.44 6.51
C GLU A 43 41.56 20.19 5.72
N ASN A 44 40.71 19.45 5.03
CA ASN A 44 39.35 19.87 4.79
C ASN A 44 38.45 18.93 5.57
N LYS A 45 38.55 19.03 6.90
CA LYS A 45 37.45 18.64 7.76
C LYS A 45 36.37 19.71 7.59
N THR A 46 35.67 19.63 6.48
CA THR A 46 34.32 20.15 6.43
C THR A 46 33.54 19.31 7.44
N ASP A 47 33.52 19.77 8.69
CA ASP A 47 32.37 19.58 9.56
C ASP A 47 31.20 20.28 8.87
N VAL A 48 30.73 19.70 7.77
CA VAL A 48 29.32 19.72 7.45
C VAL A 48 28.73 18.97 8.62
N VAL A 49 28.36 19.72 9.66
CA VAL A 49 27.33 19.29 10.59
C VAL A 49 26.21 18.85 9.68
N ASP A 50 26.09 17.54 9.47
CA ASP A 50 24.95 16.95 8.81
C ASP A 50 23.75 17.32 9.68
N PRO A 51 22.94 18.32 9.31
CA PRO A 51 21.93 18.86 10.20
C PRO A 51 20.78 17.88 10.40
N LEU A 52 20.75 16.80 9.62
CA LEU A 52 19.58 15.96 9.38
C LEU A 52 19.70 14.57 10.01
N GLY A 53 20.91 14.14 10.37
CA GLY A 53 21.13 12.75 10.75
C GLY A 53 21.18 12.44 12.24
N ASN A 54 20.77 13.35 13.15
CA ASN A 54 21.11 13.19 14.58
C ASN A 54 20.14 13.83 15.57
N ARG A 55 18.83 13.80 15.32
CA ARG A 55 17.84 14.25 16.34
C ARG A 55 18.02 13.52 17.67
N LEU A 56 18.36 12.23 17.62
CA LEU A 56 18.71 11.43 18.80
C LEU A 56 19.96 11.96 19.54
N LYS A 57 21.04 12.30 18.83
CA LYS A 57 22.24 12.86 19.49
C LYS A 57 21.96 14.24 20.08
N LEU A 58 21.13 15.05 19.42
CA LEU A 58 20.69 16.33 19.95
C LEU A 58 19.88 16.13 21.23
N PHE A 59 18.92 15.20 21.22
CA PHE A 59 18.15 14.82 22.39
C PHE A 59 19.06 14.40 23.56
N ASN A 60 19.96 13.42 23.34
CA ASN A 60 20.90 12.95 24.35
C ASN A 60 21.77 14.09 24.91
N LYS A 61 22.24 14.98 24.03
CA LYS A 61 23.04 16.15 24.43
C LYS A 61 22.24 17.14 25.28
N VAL A 62 20.96 17.37 24.95
CA VAL A 62 20.08 18.26 25.72
C VAL A 62 19.75 17.65 27.08
N MET A 63 19.47 16.35 27.14
CA MET A 63 19.18 15.63 28.38
C MET A 63 20.39 15.64 29.32
N GLU A 64 21.58 15.30 28.80
CA GLU A 64 22.83 15.33 29.58
C GLU A 64 23.13 16.73 30.13
N LYS A 65 23.02 17.77 29.30
CA LYS A 65 23.20 19.16 29.76
C LYS A 65 22.18 19.58 30.80
N SER A 66 20.93 19.11 30.68
CA SER A 66 19.87 19.44 31.64
C SER A 66 20.14 18.78 32.99
N LEU A 67 20.54 17.51 32.99
CA LEU A 67 20.94 16.79 34.20
C LEU A 67 22.14 17.46 34.88
N GLN A 68 23.16 17.83 34.11
CA GLN A 68 24.33 18.56 34.64
C GLN A 68 23.93 19.86 35.35
N ARG A 69 22.95 20.61 34.81
CA ARG A 69 22.45 21.83 35.47
C ARG A 69 21.74 21.52 36.80
N VAL A 70 20.90 20.49 36.83
CA VAL A 70 20.23 20.05 38.07
C VAL A 70 21.25 19.67 39.15
N ILE A 71 22.29 18.91 38.77
CA ILE A 71 23.35 18.51 39.71
C ILE A 71 24.19 19.71 40.16
N ALA A 72 24.47 20.67 39.27
CA ALA A 72 25.18 21.90 39.63
C ALA A 72 24.40 22.73 40.66
N ASP A 73 23.07 22.81 40.53
CA ASP A 73 22.20 23.49 41.50
C ASP A 73 22.17 22.77 42.85
N ALA A 74 22.27 21.44 42.84
CA ALA A 74 22.41 20.60 44.03
C ALA A 74 23.82 20.62 44.65
N SER A 75 24.58 21.71 44.51
CA SER A 75 25.94 21.86 45.01
C SER A 75 26.09 21.58 46.52
N PHE A 76 27.27 21.04 46.90
CA PHE A 76 27.60 20.79 48.31
C PHE A 76 27.52 22.05 49.17
N HIS A 77 27.90 23.22 48.62
CA HIS A 77 27.83 24.48 49.34
C HIS A 77 26.42 24.82 49.81
N ARG A 78 25.42 24.66 48.93
CA ARG A 78 24.00 24.87 49.28
C ARG A 78 23.54 23.84 50.29
N PHE A 79 23.90 22.57 50.10
CA PHE A 79 23.56 21.49 51.03
C PHE A 79 24.10 21.74 52.44
N ALA A 80 25.40 22.04 52.57
CA ALA A 80 26.05 22.31 53.85
C ALA A 80 25.52 23.59 54.53
N LYS A 81 25.16 24.62 53.76
CA LYS A 81 24.53 25.84 54.29
C LYS A 81 23.16 25.56 54.89
N THR A 82 22.34 24.73 54.24
CA THR A 82 21.00 24.36 54.72
C THR A 82 21.08 23.44 55.94
N PHE A 83 22.02 22.48 55.94
CA PHE A 83 22.24 21.54 57.05
C PHE A 83 23.42 21.94 57.95
N HIS A 84 23.60 23.24 58.18
CA HIS A 84 24.76 23.80 58.89
C HIS A 84 25.02 23.23 60.29
N PRO A 85 24.01 23.03 61.16
CA PRO A 85 24.24 22.43 62.48
C PRO A 85 24.82 21.01 62.40
N PHE A 86 24.37 20.21 61.43
CA PHE A 86 24.85 18.85 61.22
C PHE A 86 26.26 18.82 60.61
N TYR A 87 26.51 19.70 59.63
CA TYR A 87 27.84 19.85 59.01
C TYR A 87 28.93 20.19 60.03
N LYS A 88 28.64 21.10 60.98
CA LYS A 88 29.57 21.45 62.06
C LYS A 88 29.94 20.27 62.95
N LEU A 89 28.97 19.38 63.21
CA LEU A 89 29.17 18.23 64.10
C LEU A 89 29.92 17.10 63.41
N LYS A 90 29.57 16.79 62.15
CA LYS A 90 30.15 15.69 61.38
C LYS A 90 30.40 16.09 59.91
N PRO A 91 31.49 16.82 59.63
CA PRO A 91 31.74 17.35 58.29
C PRO A 91 32.04 16.26 57.25
N GLN A 92 32.72 15.18 57.63
CA GLN A 92 33.02 14.07 56.71
C GLN A 92 31.76 13.28 56.34
N LEU A 93 30.98 12.87 57.34
CA LEU A 93 29.71 12.18 57.10
C LEU A 93 28.75 13.01 56.24
N THR A 94 28.70 14.33 56.45
CA THR A 94 27.87 15.24 55.64
C THR A 94 28.31 15.27 54.17
N LYS A 95 29.62 15.23 53.90
CA LYS A 95 30.15 15.14 52.54
C LYS A 95 29.81 13.79 51.90
N ASP A 96 29.95 12.70 52.65
CA ASP A 96 29.65 11.35 52.15
C ASP A 96 28.17 11.20 51.79
N ILE A 97 27.26 11.71 52.64
CA ILE A 97 25.82 11.73 52.38
C ILE A 97 25.50 12.55 51.13
N HIS A 98 26.07 13.75 50.98
CA HIS A 98 25.84 14.58 49.80
C HIS A 98 26.33 13.90 48.52
N LYS A 99 27.53 13.30 48.55
CA LYS A 99 28.08 12.57 47.40
C LYS A 99 27.19 11.39 47.02
N LYS A 100 26.70 10.63 48.01
CA LYS A 100 25.78 9.51 47.79
C LYS A 100 24.46 9.99 47.19
N PHE A 101 23.87 11.04 47.75
CA PHE A 101 22.65 11.66 47.25
C PHE A 101 22.78 12.11 45.79
N VAL A 102 23.85 12.83 45.44
CA VAL A 102 24.09 13.28 44.06
C VAL A 102 24.26 12.10 43.11
N SER A 103 25.01 11.07 43.51
CA SER A 103 25.21 9.87 42.69
C SER A 103 23.91 9.13 42.47
N GLU A 104 23.13 8.88 43.52
CA GLU A 104 21.84 8.18 43.41
C GLU A 104 20.84 8.97 42.58
N LEU A 105 20.76 10.29 42.76
CA LEU A 105 19.91 11.16 41.96
C LEU A 105 20.29 11.14 40.48
N GLN A 106 21.60 11.22 40.18
CA GLN A 106 22.09 11.22 38.82
C GLN A 106 21.78 9.88 38.13
N THR A 107 22.10 8.76 38.78
CA THR A 107 21.84 7.42 38.25
C THR A 107 20.35 7.17 38.07
N SER A 108 19.52 7.50 39.07
CA SER A 108 18.06 7.33 38.98
C SER A 108 17.47 8.09 37.80
N ILE A 109 17.87 9.35 37.59
CA ILE A 109 17.35 10.14 36.46
C ILE A 109 17.84 9.56 35.11
N GLN A 110 19.10 9.12 35.03
CA GLN A 110 19.63 8.52 33.80
C GLN A 110 18.93 7.20 33.46
N ASP A 111 18.69 6.37 34.46
CA ASP A 111 17.96 5.11 34.31
C ASP A 111 16.52 5.38 33.86
N ASP A 112 15.82 6.32 34.49
CA ASP A 112 14.45 6.71 34.11
C ASP A 112 14.39 7.24 32.66
N ILE A 113 15.34 8.09 32.27
CA ILE A 113 15.43 8.60 30.88
C ILE A 113 15.62 7.43 29.91
N THR A 114 16.53 6.51 30.22
CA THR A 114 16.82 5.34 29.37
C THR A 114 15.59 4.44 29.26
N GLN A 115 14.91 4.17 30.37
CA GLN A 115 13.67 3.41 30.39
C GLN A 115 12.57 4.06 29.53
N ILE A 116 12.34 5.38 29.67
CA ILE A 116 11.35 6.10 28.86
C ILE A 116 11.72 6.07 27.37
N MET A 117 13.01 6.16 27.04
CA MET A 117 13.49 6.06 25.66
C MET A 117 13.21 4.67 25.05
N GLU A 118 13.44 3.62 25.82
CA GLU A 118 13.19 2.23 25.42
C GLU A 118 11.69 1.95 25.29
N GLU A 119 10.89 2.29 26.30
CA GLU A 119 9.42 2.15 26.29
C GLU A 119 8.79 2.89 25.11
N GLY A 120 9.27 4.11 24.84
CA GLY A 120 8.79 4.94 23.74
C GLY A 120 9.30 4.52 22.36
N ASN A 121 10.22 3.56 22.27
CA ASN A 121 11.01 3.27 21.06
C ASN A 121 11.53 4.56 20.41
N LEU A 122 12.01 5.50 21.23
CA LEU A 122 12.25 6.88 20.82
C LEU A 122 13.34 6.94 19.74
N GLN A 123 14.36 6.10 19.86
CA GLN A 123 15.41 5.98 18.86
C GLN A 123 14.85 5.70 17.47
N CYS A 124 14.05 4.64 17.31
CA CYS A 124 13.47 4.27 16.02
C CYS A 124 12.56 5.38 15.46
N LYS A 125 11.77 6.04 16.32
CA LYS A 125 10.87 7.13 15.89
C LYS A 125 11.65 8.36 15.40
N LEU A 126 12.73 8.74 16.08
CA LEU A 126 13.55 9.87 15.67
C LEU A 126 14.32 9.56 14.38
N GLU A 127 14.82 8.34 14.23
CA GLU A 127 15.46 7.87 12.99
C GLU A 127 14.47 7.82 11.82
N GLU A 128 13.23 7.36 12.05
CA GLU A 128 12.16 7.40 11.05
C GLU A 128 11.80 8.82 10.64
N LEU A 129 11.72 9.76 11.60
CA LEU A 129 11.50 11.17 11.29
C LEU A 129 12.66 11.78 10.48
N ASP A 130 13.91 11.40 10.77
CA ASP A 130 15.09 11.86 10.02
C ASP A 130 15.01 11.35 8.57
N ARG A 131 14.60 10.08 8.39
CA ARG A 131 14.35 9.49 7.07
C ARG A 131 13.20 10.17 6.31
N LEU A 132 12.07 10.42 6.96
CA LEU A 132 10.90 11.07 6.32
C LEU A 132 11.21 12.53 5.94
N GLU A 133 12.00 13.23 6.74
CA GLU A 133 12.49 14.57 6.39
C GLU A 133 13.38 14.49 5.14
N GLU A 134 14.31 13.55 5.09
CA GLU A 134 15.16 13.30 3.92
C GLU A 134 14.36 13.05 2.64
N GLU A 135 13.37 12.14 2.71
CA GLU A 135 12.50 11.79 1.58
C GLU A 135 11.65 12.98 1.09
N SER A 136 11.41 13.98 1.93
CA SER A 136 10.55 15.13 1.63
C SER A 136 11.30 16.43 1.34
N LYS A 137 12.64 16.44 1.37
CA LYS A 137 13.45 17.65 1.18
C LYS A 137 13.17 18.42 -0.12
N ASP A 138 12.86 17.71 -1.20
CA ASP A 138 12.62 18.31 -2.51
C ASP A 138 11.17 18.77 -2.71
N SER A 139 10.27 18.40 -1.80
CA SER A 139 8.86 18.81 -1.86
C SER A 139 8.71 20.27 -1.44
N LYS A 140 8.37 21.14 -2.40
CA LYS A 140 8.09 22.57 -2.14
C LYS A 140 6.66 22.83 -1.68
N ASP A 141 5.78 21.86 -1.86
CA ASP A 141 4.37 22.01 -1.52
C ASP A 141 4.17 21.87 0.00
N PRO A 142 3.24 22.64 0.59
CA PRO A 142 2.92 22.50 2.00
C PRO A 142 2.41 21.09 2.27
N ALA A 143 3.03 20.43 3.26
CA ALA A 143 2.63 19.10 3.66
C ALA A 143 1.17 19.09 4.16
N TRP A 144 0.42 18.05 3.78
CA TRP A 144 -0.97 17.88 4.19
C TRP A 144 -1.09 17.88 5.73
N ARG A 145 -2.17 18.47 6.23
CA ARG A 145 -2.55 18.48 7.64
C ARG A 145 -4.03 18.10 7.73
N PRO A 146 -4.45 17.32 8.74
CA PRO A 146 -5.86 17.04 8.97
C PRO A 146 -6.64 18.35 9.06
N SER A 147 -7.74 18.43 8.31
CA SER A 147 -8.62 19.60 8.31
C SER A 147 -9.39 19.75 9.62
N GLY A 148 -9.50 18.67 10.39
CA GLY A 148 -10.37 18.57 11.56
C GLY A 148 -11.80 18.14 11.22
N VAL A 149 -12.07 17.90 9.93
CA VAL A 149 -13.35 17.37 9.43
C VAL A 149 -13.12 15.94 8.94
N PRO A 150 -13.52 14.90 9.70
CA PRO A 150 -13.22 13.52 9.39
C PRO A 150 -13.67 13.07 7.99
N GLU A 151 -14.82 13.54 7.53
CA GLU A 151 -15.38 13.19 6.21
C GLU A 151 -14.47 13.68 5.07
N GLN A 152 -13.88 14.86 5.23
CA GLN A 152 -12.97 15.44 4.24
C GLN A 152 -11.62 14.72 4.24
N ASP A 153 -11.08 14.46 5.44
CA ASP A 153 -9.79 13.80 5.61
C ASP A 153 -9.84 12.35 5.11
N LEU A 154 -10.93 11.63 5.43
CA LEU A 154 -11.19 10.28 4.91
C LEU A 154 -11.40 10.32 3.39
N GLY A 155 -12.12 11.32 2.88
CA GLY A 155 -12.36 11.51 1.45
C GLY A 155 -11.06 11.53 0.63
N SER A 156 -10.04 12.25 1.11
CA SER A 156 -8.72 12.29 0.47
C SER A 156 -8.03 10.92 0.45
N PHE A 157 -8.15 10.17 1.54
CA PHE A 157 -7.54 8.84 1.67
C PHE A 157 -8.21 7.78 0.77
N VAL A 158 -9.55 7.78 0.68
CA VAL A 158 -10.29 6.77 -0.09
C VAL A 158 -10.37 7.05 -1.59
N MET A 159 -10.13 8.29 -2.01
CA MET A 159 -10.26 8.72 -3.41
C MET A 159 -9.46 7.86 -4.41
N PRO A 160 -8.18 7.49 -4.18
CA PRO A 160 -7.43 6.67 -5.12
C PRO A 160 -8.09 5.32 -5.42
N TYR A 161 -8.67 4.67 -4.41
CA TYR A 161 -9.36 3.39 -4.57
C TYR A 161 -10.63 3.53 -5.41
N TYR A 162 -11.44 4.56 -5.18
CA TYR A 162 -12.62 4.82 -5.98
C TYR A 162 -12.28 5.19 -7.43
N LEU A 163 -11.19 5.92 -7.65
CA LEU A 163 -10.70 6.20 -8.99
C LEU A 163 -10.30 4.92 -9.72
N GLN A 164 -9.57 4.02 -9.08
CA GLN A 164 -9.19 2.72 -9.64
C GLN A 164 -10.42 1.85 -9.97
N GLN A 165 -11.39 1.78 -9.06
CA GLN A 165 -12.63 1.03 -9.28
C GLN A 165 -13.45 1.61 -10.44
N ARG A 166 -13.56 2.94 -10.52
CA ARG A 166 -14.25 3.63 -11.61
C ARG A 166 -13.60 3.33 -12.96
N GLU A 167 -12.27 3.31 -13.03
CA GLU A 167 -11.56 2.97 -14.26
C GLU A 167 -11.80 1.53 -14.69
N TYR A 168 -11.75 0.59 -13.75
CA TYR A 168 -12.06 -0.81 -14.00
C TYR A 168 -13.47 -0.97 -14.59
N LEU A 169 -14.48 -0.40 -13.92
CA LEU A 169 -15.88 -0.47 -14.39
C LEU A 169 -16.06 0.16 -15.78
N ARG A 170 -15.36 1.25 -16.07
CA ARG A 170 -15.39 1.86 -17.41
C ARG A 170 -14.84 0.93 -18.49
N ARG A 171 -13.78 0.18 -18.19
CA ARG A 171 -13.20 -0.80 -19.13
C ARG A 171 -14.19 -1.94 -19.39
N GLU A 172 -14.75 -2.53 -18.34
CA GLU A 172 -15.73 -3.61 -18.48
C GLU A 172 -16.99 -3.17 -19.22
N LEU A 173 -17.53 -1.99 -18.89
CA LEU A 173 -18.70 -1.45 -19.56
C LEU A 173 -18.43 -1.20 -21.06
N LYS A 174 -17.22 -0.75 -21.42
CA LYS A 174 -16.82 -0.59 -22.83
C LYS A 174 -16.73 -1.94 -23.55
N ARG A 175 -16.24 -2.99 -22.87
CA ARG A 175 -16.19 -4.35 -23.40
C ARG A 175 -17.60 -4.89 -23.66
N LEU A 176 -18.47 -4.84 -22.66
CA LEU A 176 -19.87 -5.30 -22.78
C LEU A 176 -20.62 -4.57 -23.89
N LYS A 177 -20.45 -3.24 -24.02
CA LYS A 177 -21.10 -2.47 -25.08
C LYS A 177 -20.68 -2.91 -26.48
N LYS A 178 -19.39 -3.23 -26.68
CA LYS A 178 -18.88 -3.74 -27.96
C LYS A 178 -19.46 -5.12 -28.29
N GLU A 179 -19.45 -6.02 -27.31
CA GLU A 179 -20.01 -7.38 -27.48
C GLU A 179 -21.50 -7.34 -27.78
N ASN A 180 -22.26 -6.52 -27.05
CA ASN A 180 -23.69 -6.35 -27.28
C ASN A 180 -23.96 -5.76 -28.67
N ALA A 181 -23.22 -4.75 -29.11
CA ALA A 181 -23.35 -4.20 -30.46
C ALA A 181 -23.10 -5.26 -31.55
N ALA A 182 -22.07 -6.08 -31.39
CA ALA A 182 -21.77 -7.18 -32.31
C ALA A 182 -22.87 -8.26 -32.30
N LEU A 183 -23.41 -8.60 -31.13
CA LEU A 183 -24.55 -9.51 -31.00
C LEU A 183 -25.81 -8.96 -31.66
N ALA A 184 -26.15 -7.69 -31.41
CA ALA A 184 -27.30 -7.02 -32.01
C ALA A 184 -27.20 -6.96 -33.53
N GLN A 185 -26.01 -6.75 -34.08
CA GLN A 185 -25.78 -6.83 -35.53
C GLN A 185 -26.02 -8.25 -36.07
N ARG A 186 -25.52 -9.29 -35.38
CA ARG A 186 -25.76 -10.69 -35.79
C ARG A 186 -27.23 -11.07 -35.74
N VAL A 187 -27.96 -10.62 -34.71
CA VAL A 187 -29.41 -10.86 -34.59
C VAL A 187 -30.17 -10.17 -35.73
N ARG A 188 -29.85 -8.90 -36.06
CA ARG A 188 -30.48 -8.19 -37.18
C ARG A 188 -30.25 -8.91 -38.50
N ALA A 189 -28.99 -9.24 -38.82
CA ALA A 189 -28.67 -10.01 -40.02
C ALA A 189 -29.36 -11.38 -40.04
N GLY A 190 -29.52 -12.02 -38.88
CA GLY A 190 -30.28 -13.27 -38.75
C GLY A 190 -31.76 -13.10 -39.08
N ARG A 191 -32.40 -12.06 -38.55
CA ARG A 191 -33.81 -11.74 -38.82
C ARG A 191 -34.03 -11.43 -40.30
N GLU A 192 -33.15 -10.65 -40.92
CA GLU A 192 -33.21 -10.34 -42.35
C GLU A 192 -33.17 -11.61 -43.21
N ARG A 193 -32.27 -12.56 -42.91
CA ARG A 193 -32.22 -13.85 -43.62
C ARG A 193 -33.49 -14.67 -43.45
N ILE A 194 -34.07 -14.69 -42.25
CA ILE A 194 -35.34 -15.39 -41.99
C ILE A 194 -36.44 -14.76 -42.83
N THR A 195 -36.59 -13.43 -42.81
CA THR A 195 -37.62 -12.73 -43.59
C THR A 195 -37.48 -12.95 -45.09
N GLN A 196 -36.25 -13.01 -45.63
CA GLN A 196 -36.01 -13.33 -47.04
C GLN A 196 -36.42 -14.77 -47.36
N THR A 197 -36.09 -15.71 -46.49
CA THR A 197 -36.44 -17.12 -46.68
C THR A 197 -37.96 -17.32 -46.60
N GLU A 198 -38.63 -16.66 -45.65
CA GLU A 198 -40.10 -16.66 -45.53
C GLU A 198 -40.78 -16.12 -46.80
N GLN A 199 -40.25 -15.04 -47.39
CA GLN A 199 -40.76 -14.49 -48.66
C GLN A 199 -40.60 -15.47 -49.82
N LEU A 200 -39.44 -16.14 -49.93
CA LEU A 200 -39.20 -17.15 -50.97
C LEU A 200 -40.11 -18.37 -50.82
N ILE A 201 -40.35 -18.81 -49.58
CA ILE A 201 -41.30 -19.89 -49.30
C ILE A 201 -42.71 -19.45 -49.68
N ALA A 202 -43.13 -18.24 -49.31
CA ALA A 202 -44.45 -17.72 -49.63
C ALA A 202 -44.67 -17.61 -51.14
N SER A 203 -43.70 -17.07 -51.90
CA SER A 203 -43.80 -16.99 -53.36
C SER A 203 -43.88 -18.38 -53.99
N GLY A 204 -43.05 -19.32 -53.54
CA GLY A 204 -43.12 -20.72 -54.00
C GLY A 204 -44.48 -21.36 -53.71
N VAL A 205 -45.04 -21.16 -52.51
CA VAL A 205 -46.36 -21.66 -52.15
C VAL A 205 -47.45 -21.08 -53.05
N GLU A 206 -47.40 -19.79 -53.38
CA GLU A 206 -48.37 -19.17 -54.31
C GLU A 206 -48.20 -19.70 -55.75
N GLU A 207 -46.97 -19.91 -56.23
CA GLU A 207 -46.70 -20.51 -57.55
C GLU A 207 -47.24 -21.95 -57.64
N TRP A 208 -47.00 -22.75 -56.60
CA TRP A 208 -47.55 -24.11 -56.50
C TRP A 208 -49.08 -24.08 -56.47
N ARG A 209 -49.67 -23.21 -55.66
CA ARG A 209 -51.13 -23.06 -55.57
C ARG A 209 -51.75 -22.66 -56.91
N ALA A 210 -51.13 -21.72 -57.62
CA ALA A 210 -51.57 -21.31 -58.96
C ALA A 210 -51.51 -22.48 -59.95
N SER A 211 -50.41 -23.23 -59.95
CA SER A 211 -50.22 -24.41 -60.81
C SER A 211 -51.24 -25.53 -60.51
N THR A 212 -51.54 -25.79 -59.24
CA THR A 212 -52.59 -26.76 -58.89
C THR A 212 -53.99 -26.26 -59.28
N SER A 213 -54.26 -24.97 -59.14
CA SER A 213 -55.54 -24.38 -59.55
C SER A 213 -55.75 -24.48 -61.07
N THR A 214 -54.71 -24.24 -61.88
CA THR A 214 -54.80 -24.40 -63.34
C THR A 214 -54.98 -25.85 -63.74
N LEU A 215 -54.26 -26.79 -63.12
CA LEU A 215 -54.45 -28.23 -63.34
C LEU A 215 -55.87 -28.68 -62.99
N ASN A 216 -56.43 -28.22 -61.87
CA ASN A 216 -57.82 -28.52 -61.50
C ASN A 216 -58.82 -27.93 -62.51
N ALA A 217 -58.57 -26.72 -63.02
CA ALA A 217 -59.41 -26.12 -64.05
C ALA A 217 -59.33 -26.87 -65.40
N LEU A 218 -58.16 -27.39 -65.76
CA LEU A 218 -58.00 -28.26 -66.93
C LEU A 218 -58.67 -29.63 -66.74
N ALA A 219 -58.61 -30.18 -65.53
CA ALA A 219 -59.30 -31.43 -65.18
C ALA A 219 -60.84 -31.27 -65.25
N SER A 220 -61.39 -30.11 -64.88
CA SER A 220 -62.82 -29.82 -65.01
C SER A 220 -63.28 -29.51 -66.45
N LEU A 221 -62.34 -29.28 -67.38
CA LEU A 221 -62.61 -29.10 -68.83
C LEU A 221 -62.47 -30.40 -69.62
N SER A 222 -62.10 -31.51 -68.97
CA SER A 222 -62.14 -32.83 -69.59
C SER A 222 -63.59 -33.35 -69.58
N PRO A 223 -64.13 -33.83 -70.71
CA PRO A 223 -65.47 -34.41 -70.73
C PRO A 223 -65.50 -35.65 -69.82
N MET A 224 -66.47 -35.74 -68.90
CA MET A 224 -66.85 -37.03 -68.30
C MET A 224 -67.26 -37.95 -69.45
N GLN A 225 -66.39 -38.88 -69.84
CA GLN A 225 -66.84 -40.09 -70.50
C GLN A 225 -67.43 -40.98 -69.41
N ASP A 226 -68.76 -40.89 -69.26
CA ASP A 226 -69.55 -41.86 -68.52
C ASP A 226 -69.37 -43.23 -69.20
N PHE A 227 -68.57 -44.10 -68.61
CA PHE A 227 -68.62 -45.54 -68.88
C PHE A 227 -69.69 -46.14 -67.98
N ASP A 228 -70.97 -46.02 -68.37
CA ASP A 228 -72.04 -46.85 -67.83
C ASP A 228 -73.24 -46.83 -68.80
N THR A 229 -73.30 -47.81 -69.72
CA THR A 229 -74.43 -48.75 -69.93
C THR A 229 -74.35 -49.47 -71.28
N LEU A 230 -74.49 -50.81 -71.18
CA LEU A 230 -74.75 -51.85 -72.20
C LEU A 230 -73.58 -52.34 -73.07
#